data_AF-A0A7V6W383-F1
#
_entry.id   AF-A0A7V6W383-F1
#
_cell.length_a   1.000
_cell.length_b   1.000
_cell.length_c   1.000
_cell.angle_alpha   90.00
_cell.angle_beta   90.00
_cell.angle_gamma   90.00
#
_symmetry.space_group_name_H-M   'P 1'
#
loop_
_entity.id
_entity.type
_entity.pdbx_description
1 polymer ?
#
loop_
_entity_poly.entity_id
_entity_poly.type
_entity_poly.pdbx_seq_one_letter_code
_entity_poly.pdbx_strand_id
1 'polypeptide(L)'
;MKHNKITLILSFILSLLLITIGLSFAYFSANITGTENSTTIQASGGVMNINYDGGENINTPNIFPSNSPFATKNFTLTGNSTTTDNMNYHIILVIE
;
A
#
# COMPACT_ATOMS: atom_id res chain seq x y z
N MET A 1 39.19 1.90 -39.26
CA MET A 1 37.70 2.02 -39.34
C MET A 1 36.91 0.84 -38.75
N LYS A 2 37.52 -0.34 -38.52
CA LYS A 2 36.81 -1.53 -37.98
C LYS A 2 36.66 -1.53 -36.44
N HIS A 3 37.66 -1.00 -35.73
CA HIS A 3 37.63 -0.85 -34.26
C HIS A 3 36.52 0.10 -33.80
N ASN A 4 36.35 1.23 -34.49
CA ASN A 4 35.37 2.27 -34.19
C ASN A 4 33.93 1.72 -34.20
N LYS A 5 33.64 0.80 -35.14
CA LYS A 5 32.33 0.14 -35.24
C LYS A 5 32.09 -0.83 -34.08
N ILE A 6 33.11 -1.56 -33.64
CA ILE A 6 33.01 -2.49 -32.50
C ILE A 6 32.80 -1.72 -31.20
N THR A 7 33.55 -0.64 -30.98
CA THR A 7 33.38 0.22 -29.79
C THR A 7 31.99 0.87 -29.76
N LEU A 8 31.46 1.27 -30.91
CA LEU A 8 30.12 1.85 -31.03
C LEU A 8 29.03 0.81 -30.71
N ILE A 9 29.16 -0.42 -31.22
CA ILE A 9 28.25 -1.52 -30.91
C ILE A 9 28.29 -1.87 -29.42
N LEU A 10 29.48 -1.94 -28.81
CA LEU A 10 29.65 -2.24 -27.40
C LEU A 10 29.03 -1.16 -26.49
N SER A 11 29.22 0.11 -26.84
CA SER A 11 28.61 1.25 -26.14
C SER A 11 27.08 1.22 -26.24
N PHE A 12 26.53 0.85 -27.40
CA PHE A 12 25.08 0.73 -27.60
C PHE A 12 24.48 -0.38 -26.73
N ILE A 13 25.12 -1.55 -26.69
CA ILE A 13 24.71 -2.68 -25.85
C ILE A 13 24.74 -2.30 -24.36
N LEU A 14 25.80 -1.61 -23.92
CA LEU A 14 25.93 -1.17 -22.54
C LEU A 14 24.84 -0.16 -22.14
N SER A 15 24.56 0.81 -23.02
CA SER A 15 23.46 1.76 -22.85
C SER A 15 22.12 1.05 -22.71
N LEU A 16 21.85 0.08 -23.59
CA LEU A 16 20.60 -0.67 -23.57
C LEU A 16 20.44 -1.47 -22.27
N LEU A 17 21.52 -2.06 -21.77
CA LEU A 17 21.55 -2.78 -20.49
C LEU A 17 21.25 -1.84 -19.31
N LEU A 18 21.85 -0.64 -19.27
CA LEU A 18 21.58 0.32 -18.19
C LEU A 18 20.12 0.78 -18.20
N ILE A 19 19.55 1.02 -19.39
CA ILE A 19 18.14 1.45 -19.51
C ILE A 19 17.20 0.35 -19.00
N THR A 20 17.40 -0.91 -19.40
CA THR A 20 16.51 -2.01 -18.96
C THR A 20 16.61 -2.27 -17.47
N ILE A 21 17.80 -2.16 -16.88
CA ILE A 21 18.00 -2.27 -15.42
C ILE A 21 17.30 -1.11 -14.70
N GLY A 22 17.48 0.13 -15.19
CA GLY A 22 16.85 1.31 -14.61
C GLY A 22 15.32 1.28 -14.69
N LEU A 23 14.76 0.87 -15.82
CA LEU A 23 13.32 0.68 -15.99
C LEU A 23 12.77 -0.43 -15.09
N SER A 24 13.49 -1.55 -14.96
CA SER A 24 13.09 -2.64 -14.05
C SER A 24 13.08 -2.17 -12.59
N PHE A 25 14.12 -1.47 -12.15
CA PHE A 25 14.19 -0.93 -10.79
C PHE A 25 13.06 0.07 -10.51
N ALA A 26 12.77 0.99 -11.44
CA ALA A 26 11.68 1.94 -11.30
C ALA A 26 10.29 1.26 -11.26
N TYR A 27 10.08 0.22 -12.06
CA TYR A 27 8.84 -0.56 -12.06
C TYR A 27 8.58 -1.24 -10.71
N PHE A 28 9.62 -1.81 -10.09
CA PHE A 28 9.49 -2.41 -8.75
C PHE A 28 9.47 -1.37 -7.62
N SER A 29 10.05 -0.19 -7.83
CA SER A 29 10.10 0.89 -6.83
C SER A 29 8.85 1.78 -6.84
N ALA A 30 7.81 1.46 -7.63
CA ALA A 30 6.55 2.19 -7.66
C ALA A 30 5.76 2.06 -6.33
N ASN A 31 6.13 2.95 -5.40
CA ASN A 31 5.30 3.78 -4.54
C ASN A 31 4.24 3.12 -3.64
N ILE A 32 4.59 2.89 -2.37
CA ILE A 32 3.63 2.97 -1.27
C ILE A 32 3.35 4.46 -1.04
N THR A 33 2.30 4.99 -1.64
CA THR A 33 1.81 6.35 -1.34
C THR A 33 0.60 6.27 -0.42
N GLY A 34 0.81 6.49 0.87
CA GLY A 34 -0.29 6.58 1.83
C GLY A 34 0.22 7.13 3.16
N THR A 35 0.11 8.44 3.34
CA THR A 35 0.16 9.06 4.67
C THR A 35 -1.09 8.69 5.45
N GLU A 36 -0.96 8.53 6.76
CA GLU A 36 -1.87 8.00 7.79
C GLU A 36 -3.34 8.49 7.80
N ASN A 37 -3.76 9.32 6.84
CA ASN A 37 -5.14 9.78 6.66
C ASN A 37 -5.80 9.27 5.35
N SER A 38 -5.10 8.55 4.48
CA SER A 38 -5.65 8.00 3.24
C SER A 38 -5.05 6.63 2.92
N THR A 39 -5.93 5.65 2.90
CA THR A 39 -5.71 4.20 3.10
C THR A 39 -5.47 3.40 1.82
N THR A 40 -4.88 4.03 0.79
CA THR A 40 -4.61 3.35 -0.47
C THR A 40 -3.18 2.82 -0.48
N ILE A 41 -3.02 1.51 -0.26
CA ILE A 41 -1.74 0.83 -0.43
C ILE A 41 -1.65 0.42 -1.91
N GLN A 42 -0.76 1.08 -2.65
CA GLN A 42 -0.40 0.66 -4.00
C GLN A 42 0.81 -0.27 -3.93
N ALA A 43 0.63 -1.53 -4.32
CA ALA A 43 1.74 -2.46 -4.53
C ALA A 43 1.87 -2.69 -6.05
N SER A 44 3.10 -2.90 -6.54
CA SER A 44 3.45 -3.04 -7.97
C SER A 44 2.60 -4.06 -8.78
N GLY A 45 1.81 -4.92 -8.13
CA GLY A 45 0.88 -5.86 -8.76
C GLY A 45 -0.62 -5.52 -8.64
N GLY A 46 -1.04 -4.59 -7.77
CA GLY A 46 -2.45 -4.34 -7.45
C GLY A 46 -2.66 -3.26 -6.38
N VAL A 47 -3.84 -2.64 -6.38
CA VAL A 47 -4.23 -1.65 -5.38
C VAL A 47 -5.15 -2.28 -4.35
N MET A 48 -4.81 -2.12 -3.07
CA MET A 48 -5.68 -2.45 -1.95
C MET A 48 -6.22 -1.17 -1.32
N ASN A 49 -7.55 -1.00 -1.41
CA ASN A 49 -8.28 0.10 -0.80
C ASN A 49 -8.90 -0.37 0.51
N ILE A 50 -8.44 0.19 1.63
CA ILE A 50 -8.97 -0.12 2.96
C ILE A 50 -9.89 1.02 3.40
N ASN A 51 -11.19 0.79 3.47
CA ASN A 51 -12.13 1.77 4.02
C ASN A 51 -12.42 1.47 5.49
N TYR A 52 -12.20 2.45 6.36
CA TYR A 52 -12.57 2.38 7.77
C TYR A 52 -13.80 3.25 8.01
N ASP A 53 -14.88 2.62 8.49
CA ASP A 53 -16.04 3.30 9.02
C ASP A 53 -16.08 3.08 10.54
N GLY A 54 -15.81 4.17 11.27
CA GLY A 54 -15.81 4.16 12.72
C GLY A 54 -17.19 4.00 13.34
N GLY A 55 -18.28 4.13 12.58
CA GLY A 55 -19.64 4.14 13.10
C GLY A 55 -19.90 5.29 14.08
N GLU A 56 -21.03 5.21 14.79
CA GLU A 56 -21.51 6.27 15.67
C GLU A 56 -20.57 6.53 16.87
N ASN A 57 -20.56 7.79 17.33
CA ASN A 57 -19.82 8.18 18.52
C ASN A 57 -20.55 7.72 19.79
N ILE A 58 -19.80 7.16 20.74
CA ILE A 58 -20.33 6.85 22.07
C ILE A 58 -20.26 8.13 22.91
N ASN A 59 -21.41 8.79 23.09
CA ASN A 59 -21.54 10.00 23.91
C ASN A 59 -22.29 9.70 25.19
N THR A 60 -21.59 9.75 26.32
CA THR A 60 -22.10 9.12 27.55
C THR A 60 -21.74 9.87 28.83
N PRO A 61 -22.52 10.91 29.18
CA PRO A 61 -22.17 11.83 30.26
C PRO A 61 -22.36 11.30 31.69
N ASN A 62 -22.89 10.09 31.91
CA ASN A 62 -23.20 9.57 33.25
C ASN A 62 -22.99 8.05 33.35
N ILE A 63 -21.73 7.61 33.27
CA ILE A 63 -21.33 6.21 33.39
C ILE A 63 -21.28 5.81 34.86
N PHE A 64 -21.93 4.70 35.23
CA PHE A 64 -21.88 4.12 36.59
C PHE A 64 -21.42 2.67 36.54
N PRO A 65 -20.79 2.15 37.62
CA PRO A 65 -20.36 0.75 37.68
C PRO A 65 -21.55 -0.21 37.50
N SER A 66 -21.38 -1.17 36.61
CA SER A 66 -22.37 -2.21 36.30
C SER A 66 -21.64 -3.47 35.86
N ASN A 67 -22.30 -4.62 36.02
CA ASN A 67 -21.80 -5.89 35.52
C ASN A 67 -22.03 -6.07 34.00
N SER A 68 -22.77 -5.14 33.37
CA SER A 68 -23.03 -5.16 31.93
C SER A 68 -22.16 -4.14 31.18
N PRO A 69 -21.77 -4.42 29.92
CA PRO A 69 -21.02 -3.48 29.10
C PRO A 69 -21.75 -2.14 29.02
N PHE A 70 -20.99 -1.07 29.21
CA PHE A 70 -21.55 0.28 29.25
C PHE A 70 -22.03 0.75 27.87
N ALA A 71 -21.28 0.44 26.82
CA ALA A 71 -21.66 0.68 25.44
C ALA A 71 -20.93 -0.33 24.53
N THR A 72 -21.52 -0.59 23.37
CA THR A 72 -20.91 -1.40 22.30
C THR A 72 -20.77 -0.53 21.06
N LYS A 73 -19.56 -0.46 20.51
CA LYS A 73 -19.28 0.21 19.24
C LYS A 73 -19.01 -0.82 18.17
N ASN A 74 -19.78 -0.77 17.09
CA ASN A 74 -19.50 -1.54 15.90
C ASN A 74 -18.80 -0.63 14.91
N PHE A 75 -17.64 -1.06 14.43
CA PHE A 75 -16.93 -0.42 13.31
C PHE A 75 -16.80 -1.42 12.17
N THR A 76 -16.67 -0.91 10.96
CA THR A 76 -16.53 -1.73 9.76
C THR A 76 -15.22 -1.41 9.07
N LEU A 77 -14.48 -2.45 8.72
CA LEU A 77 -13.32 -2.35 7.85
C LEU A 77 -13.59 -3.11 6.57
N THR A 78 -13.43 -2.46 5.42
CA THR A 78 -13.63 -3.07 4.10
C THR A 78 -12.35 -2.98 3.28
N GLY A 79 -11.79 -4.13 2.91
CA GLY A 79 -10.64 -4.21 2.01
C GLY A 79 -11.09 -4.62 0.61
N ASN A 80 -10.89 -3.74 -0.38
CA ASN A 80 -11.14 -4.04 -1.78
C ASN A 80 -9.80 -4.15 -2.53
N SER A 81 -9.58 -5.28 -3.20
CA SER A 81 -8.42 -5.48 -4.08
C SER A 81 -8.81 -5.28 -5.54
N THR A 82 -7.95 -4.64 -6.33
CA THR A 82 -8.09 -4.59 -7.79
C THR A 82 -7.53 -5.84 -8.48
N THR A 83 -7.01 -6.80 -7.72
CA THR A 83 -6.44 -8.05 -8.24
C THR A 83 -7.09 -9.27 -7.59
N THR A 84 -6.97 -10.40 -8.26
CA THR A 84 -7.36 -11.71 -7.74
C THR A 84 -6.26 -12.39 -6.93
N ASP A 85 -5.05 -11.81 -6.92
CA ASP A 85 -3.91 -12.34 -6.18
C ASP A 85 -4.04 -12.04 -4.69
N ASN A 86 -3.47 -12.93 -3.86
CA ASN A 86 -3.62 -12.84 -2.42
C ASN A 86 -2.78 -11.68 -1.86
N MET A 87 -3.44 -10.61 -1.42
CA MET A 87 -2.81 -9.45 -0.77
C MET A 87 -2.96 -9.57 0.75
N ASN A 88 -1.92 -10.04 1.42
CA ASN A 88 -1.93 -10.18 2.88
C ASN A 88 -1.79 -8.82 3.57
N TYR A 89 -2.57 -8.57 4.60
CA TYR A 89 -2.49 -7.36 5.42
C TYR A 89 -2.67 -7.69 6.92
N HIS A 90 -2.18 -6.80 7.77
CA HIS A 90 -2.32 -6.87 9.22
C HIS A 90 -3.12 -5.68 9.74
N ILE A 91 -4.02 -5.92 10.67
CA ILE A 91 -4.80 -4.88 11.35
C ILE A 91 -4.34 -4.81 12.80
N ILE A 92 -4.08 -3.60 13.29
CA ILE A 92 -3.77 -3.33 14.70
C ILE A 92 -4.82 -2.36 15.22
N LEU A 93 -5.51 -2.74 16.30
CA LEU A 93 -6.43 -1.85 17.02
C LEU A 93 -5.68 -1.22 18.20
N VAL A 94 -5.59 0.10 18.22
CA VAL A 94 -5.04 0.88 19.32
C VAL A 94 -6.20 1.60 20.02
N ILE A 95 -6.24 1.53 21.34
CA ILE A 95 -7.23 2.22 22.19
C ILE A 95 -6.45 3.15 23.12
N GLU A 96 -6.73 4.44 23.04
CA GLU A 96 -6.10 5.52 23.83
C GLU A 96 -7.10 6.15 24.82
#